data_AF-A0A368BTU0-F1
#
_entry.id   AF-A0A368BTU0-F1
#
_cell.length_a   1.000
_cell.length_b   1.000
_cell.length_c   1.000
_cell.angle_alpha   90.00
_cell.angle_beta   90.00
_cell.angle_gamma   90.00
#
_symmetry.space_group_name_H-M   'P 1'
#
loop_
_entity.id
_entity.type
_entity.pdbx_description
1 polymer ?
#
loop_
_entity_poly.entity_id
_entity_poly.type
_entity_poly.pdbx_seq_one_letter_code
_entity_poly.pdbx_strand_id
1 'polypeptide(L)' 'MNKQELVEVFKDLHPEDTSGEIIGEVYLDDGTKIQTDSIRIDMDGGRIILASKKSNMHAINNKNWIQELIFYKNKKLKSA' A
#
# COMPACT_ATOMS: atom_id res chain seq x y z
N MET A 1 -12.05 -5.57 -10.26
CA MET A 1 -11.56 -5.68 -8.89
C MET A 1 -12.19 -4.57 -8.07
N ASN A 2 -13.06 -4.94 -7.13
CA ASN A 2 -13.62 -4.02 -6.15
C ASN A 2 -12.82 -4.11 -4.84
N LYS A 3 -13.15 -3.23 -3.88
CA LYS A 3 -12.43 -3.17 -2.59
C LYS A 3 -12.65 -4.42 -1.75
N GLN A 4 -13.84 -5.02 -1.83
CA GLN A 4 -14.24 -6.19 -1.04
C GLN A 4 -13.45 -7.43 -1.46
N GLU A 5 -13.35 -7.68 -2.77
CA GLU A 5 -12.58 -8.78 -3.36
C GLU A 5 -11.10 -8.71 -2.94
N LEU A 6 -10.51 -7.51 -2.97
CA LEU A 6 -9.11 -7.34 -2.57
C LEU A 6 -8.89 -7.67 -1.09
N VAL A 7 -9.82 -7.26 -0.23
CA VAL A 7 -9.77 -7.57 1.21
C VAL A 7 -9.90 -9.07 1.47
N GLU A 8 -10.72 -9.78 0.71
CA GLU A 8 -10.87 -11.24 0.83
C GLU A 8 -9.57 -11.96 0.48
N VAL A 9 -8.93 -11.59 -0.63
CA VAL A 9 -7.64 -12.17 -1.04
C VAL A 9 -6.56 -11.95 0.03
N PHE A 10 -6.45 -10.74 0.59
CA PHE A 10 -5.47 -10.46 1.65
C PHE A 10 -5.75 -11.20 2.97
N LYS A 11 -7.00 -11.54 3.26
CA LYS A 11 -7.37 -12.30 4.47
C LYS A 11 -7.04 -13.79 4.37
N ASP A 12 -7.03 -14.32 3.15
CA ASP A 12 -6.82 -15.75 2.87
C ASP A 12 -5.39 -16.04 2.36
N LEU A 13 -4.44 -15.11 2.59
CA LEU A 13 -3.04 -15.34 2.24
C LEU A 13 -2.47 -16.52 3.04
N HIS A 14 -1.80 -17.42 2.33
CA HIS A 14 -1.04 -18.48 2.96
C HIS A 14 0.09 -17.91 3.82
N PRO A 15 0.51 -18.58 4.92
CA PRO A 15 1.56 -18.09 5.82
C PRO A 15 2.86 -17.70 5.10
N GLU A 16 3.25 -18.45 4.07
CA GLU A 16 4.42 -18.17 3.23
C GLU A 16 4.33 -16.81 2.50
N ASP A 17 3.12 -16.37 2.15
CA ASP A 17 2.85 -15.14 1.40
C ASP A 17 2.53 -13.94 2.31
N THR A 18 2.50 -14.14 3.63
CA THR A 18 2.25 -13.05 4.60
C THR A 18 3.45 -12.15 4.84
N SER A 19 4.63 -12.53 4.34
CA SER A 19 5.88 -11.82 4.55
C SER A 19 6.46 -11.29 3.24
N GLY A 20 7.07 -10.10 3.27
CA GLY A 20 7.68 -9.48 2.10
C GLY A 20 7.28 -8.03 1.90
N GLU A 21 7.83 -7.41 0.85
CA GLU A 21 7.51 -6.06 0.42
C GLU A 21 6.51 -6.10 -0.74
N ILE A 22 5.53 -5.20 -0.74
CA ILE A 22 4.67 -5.00 -1.90
C ILE A 22 5.38 -4.01 -2.83
N ILE A 23 5.54 -4.39 -4.10
CA ILE A 23 6.08 -3.52 -5.15
C ILE A 23 4.95 -3.15 -6.12
N GLY A 24 4.79 -1.85 -6.37
CA GLY A 24 3.85 -1.29 -7.31
C GLY A 24 4.50 -1.19 -8.67
N GLU A 25 3.86 -1.76 -9.67
CA GLU A 25 4.34 -1.75 -11.05
C GLU A 25 3.29 -1.10 -11.95
N VAL A 26 3.70 -0.09 -12.71
CA VAL A 26 2.87 0.57 -13.72
C VAL A 26 3.51 0.31 -15.07
N TYR A 27 2.73 -0.28 -15.96
CA TYR A 27 3.10 -0.54 -17.34
C TYR A 27 2.43 0.52 -18.22
N LEU A 28 3.25 1.27 -18.94
CA LEU A 28 2.77 2.25 -19.91
C LEU A 28 2.56 1.57 -21.27
N ASP A 29 1.81 2.23 -22.13
CA ASP A 29 1.49 1.78 -23.49
C ASP A 29 2.72 1.69 -24.39
N ASP A 30 3.75 2.50 -24.13
CA ASP A 30 5.05 2.46 -24.80
C ASP A 30 5.98 1.32 -24.33
N GLY A 31 5.52 0.47 -23.40
CA GLY A 31 6.30 -0.62 -22.81
C GLY A 31 7.19 -0.20 -21.64
N THR A 32 7.20 1.08 -21.25
CA THR A 32 7.91 1.55 -20.06
C THR A 32 7.32 0.93 -18.80
N LYS A 33 8.20 0.41 -17.94
CA LYS A 33 7.84 -0.11 -16.62
C LYS A 33 8.31 0.86 -15.54
N ILE A 34 7.38 1.36 -14.73
CA ILE A 34 7.67 2.14 -13.53
C ILE A 34 7.47 1.23 -12.33
N GLN A 35 8.53 1.02 -11.54
CA GLN A 35 8.48 0.24 -10.30
C GLN A 35 8.69 1.15 -9.08
N THR A 36 7.94 0.88 -8.02
CA THR A 36 8.14 1.56 -6.73
C THR A 36 7.73 0.70 -5.54
N ASP A 37 8.47 0.85 -4.45
CA ASP A 37 8.17 0.33 -3.10
C ASP A 37 7.30 1.31 -2.29
N SER A 38 7.06 2.53 -2.80
CA SER A 38 6.22 3.52 -2.12
C SER A 38 4.78 3.45 -2.62
N ILE A 39 4.00 2.61 -1.95
CA ILE A 39 2.58 2.36 -2.20
C ILE A 39 1.78 2.80 -0.98
N ARG A 40 0.71 3.56 -1.20
CA ARG A 40 -0.27 3.86 -0.14
C ARG A 40 -1.68 3.73 -0.66
N ILE A 41 -2.53 3.10 0.13
CA ILE A 41 -3.97 3.02 -0.14
C ILE A 41 -4.66 4.07 0.71
N ASP A 42 -5.11 5.14 0.06
CA ASP A 42 -5.96 6.15 0.67
C ASP A 42 -7.41 5.63 0.73
N MET A 43 -7.81 5.20 1.92
CA MET A 43 -9.09 4.54 2.17
C MET A 43 -10.28 5.49 2.04
N ASP A 44 -10.12 6.75 2.43
CA ASP A 44 -11.18 7.77 2.40
C ASP A 44 -11.44 8.24 0.96
N GLY A 45 -10.36 8.47 0.20
CA GLY A 45 -10.44 8.89 -1.19
C GLY A 45 -10.64 7.76 -2.19
N GLY A 46 -10.44 6.51 -1.79
CA GLY A 46 -10.46 5.35 -2.70
C GLY A 46 -9.35 5.37 -3.74
N ARG A 47 -8.14 5.81 -3.36
CA ARG A 47 -7.00 5.98 -4.27
C ARG A 47 -5.85 5.05 -3.89
N ILE A 48 -5.12 4.57 -4.90
CA ILE A 48 -3.80 3.96 -4.72
C ILE A 48 -2.78 4.98 -5.20
N ILE A 49 -1.86 5.37 -4.32
CA ILE A 49 -0.82 6.35 -4.58
C ILE A 49 0.51 5.60 -4.74
N LEU A 50 1.09 5.71 -5.92
CA LEU A 50 2.41 5.19 -6.26
C LEU A 50 3.37 6.35 -6.48
N ALA A 51 4.49 6.37 -5.77
CA ALA A 51 5.48 7.45 -5.88
C ALA A 51 6.84 6.90 -6.32
N SER A 52 7.37 7.36 -7.46
CA SER A 52 8.72 6.95 -7.89
C SER A 52 9.79 7.38 -6.87
N LYS A 53 10.89 6.61 -6.73
CA LYS A 53 12.00 6.92 -5.79
C LYS A 53 12.57 8.33 -5.91
N LYS A 54 12.55 8.92 -7.11
CA LYS A 54 13.06 10.29 -7.35
C LYS A 54 12.06 11.40 -6.98
N SER A 55 10.82 11.05 -6.66
CA SER A 55 9.78 12.02 -6.30
C SER A 55 9.85 12.35 -4.82
N ASN A 56 9.70 13.63 -4.47
CA ASN A 56 9.49 14.05 -3.09
C ASN A 56 8.29 13.34 -2.43
N MET A 57 7.33 12.90 -3.25
CA MET A 57 6.19 12.13 -2.78
C MET A 57 6.60 10.77 -2.19
N HIS A 58 7.73 10.18 -2.56
CA HIS A 58 8.19 8.89 -2.04
C HIS A 58 8.39 8.93 -0.52
N ALA A 59 9.18 9.90 -0.06
CA ALA A 59 9.43 10.10 1.38
C ALA A 59 8.15 10.51 2.13
N ILE A 60 7.33 11.38 1.54
CA ILE A 60 6.06 11.83 2.14
C ILE A 60 5.10 10.64 2.30
N ASN A 61 4.97 9.81 1.27
CA ASN A 61 4.05 8.69 1.25
C ASN A 61 4.45 7.63 2.29
N ASN A 62 5.75 7.33 2.38
CA ASN A 62 6.27 6.40 3.40
C ASN A 62 6.08 6.91 4.82
N LYS A 63 6.29 8.22 5.06
CA LYS A 63 6.04 8.85 6.36
C LYS A 63 4.56 8.77 6.74
N ASN A 64 3.66 9.07 5.81
CA ASN A 64 2.22 9.01 6.04
C ASN A 64 1.76 7.57 6.34
N TRP A 65 2.29 6.58 5.62
CA TRP A 65 2.03 5.17 5.87
C TRP A 65 2.42 4.74 7.30
N ILE A 66 3.62 5.11 7.75
CA ILE A 66 4.06 4.83 9.13
C ILE A 66 3.09 5.44 10.15
N GLN A 67 2.62 6.65 9.89
CA GLN A 67 1.66 7.33 10.78
C GLN A 67 0.29 6.62 10.81
N GLU A 68 -0.23 6.22 9.65
CA GLU A 68 -1.47 5.43 9.54
C GLU A 68 -1.35 4.09 10.28
N LEU A 69 -0.20 3.41 10.17
CA LEU A 69 0.08 2.17 10.91
C LEU A 69 0.09 2.39 12.42
N ILE A 70 0.69 3.49 12.90
CA ILE A 70 0.67 3.84 14.33
C ILE A 70 -0.77 4.09 14.80
N PHE A 71 -1.56 4.84 14.05
CA PHE A 71 -2.97 5.07 14.38
C PHE A 71 -3.77 3.75 14.45
N TYR A 72 -3.59 2.87 13.47
CA TYR A 72 -4.25 1.57 13.43
C TYR A 72 -3.87 0.70 14.64
N LYS A 73 -2.57 0.59 14.96
CA LYS A 73 -2.08 -0.17 16.12
C LYS A 73 -2.64 0.39 17.44
N ASN A 74 -2.64 1.70 17.60
CA ASN A 74 -3.20 2.37 18.78
C ASN A 74 -4.71 2.15 18.92
N LYS A 75 -5.46 2.17 17.80
CA LYS A 75 -6.89 1.86 17.81
C LYS A 75 -7.14 0.43 18.28
N LYS A 76 -6.39 -0.54 17.76
CA LYS A 76 -6.48 -1.94 18.18
C LYS A 76 -6.22 -2.13 19.68
N LEU A 77 -5.19 -1.46 20.21
CA LEU A 77 -4.85 -1.52 21.64
C LEU A 77 -5.95 -0.95 22.54
N LYS A 78 -6.69 0.07 22.09
CA LYS A 78 -7.81 0.65 22.85
C LYS A 78 -9.09 -0.18 22.79
N SER A 79 -9.21 -1.08 21.81
CA SER A 79 -10.37 -1.95 21.60
C SER A 79 -10.18 -3.38 22.15
N ALA A 80 -9.00 -3.67 22.73
CA ALA A 80 -8.66 -4.94 23.37
C ALA A 80 -8.73 -4.78 24.90
#